data_AF-A0A1G9WME3-F1
#
_entry.id   AF-A0A1G9WME3-F1
#
_cell.length_a   1.000
_cell.length_b   1.000
_cell.length_c   1.000
_cell.angle_alpha   90.00
_cell.angle_beta   90.00
_cell.angle_gamma   90.00
#
_symmetry.space_group_name_H-M   'P 1'
#
loop_
_entity.id
_entity.type
_entity.pdbx_description
1 polymer ?
#
loop_
_entity_poly.entity_id
_entity_poly.type
_entity_poly.pdbx_seq_one_letter_code
_entity_poly.pdbx_strand_id
1 'polypeptide(L)'
;MISINKKTPFDRTRSDEPLLKILIHTDSIAKDLINKDRIIVSLLQMSYFPFLEIHFTPTLNAKILTVMSDFGVEPCKYCFYEDARSHVTLKHVNYESIISFHNSKDKLMREISDNSKVKVIDLFARNDEFYDYFIIAKDDGLYQSNSKQLTDVPPEEAIELIRILLVNLGYFYVVPRFKINEGYYYLYRFKKIFSEFQPAWSIVVSGQGCGISDEIMNQFDSLSQRLEFICRATDKVSYYSLKYANNDTQDNTLYHLGYLIMLITGAFDDLAWILTQIYELKLSKMEVVLKEPVKKTRFYEQLLEKNIKLHDFLTSDYTQNVIKMFYPIRDTLQHRQFVKGMKFSSNSGYENNVFALPKHTVDILKNITEDTKEYGLVFSHQDTFLFDSHVFVSKVTENFAYIVNNILALIDWERIIASLPLEIVEQIKDSHKKYEEGVSNFLGFGETPIYF
;
A
#
# COMPACT_ATOMS: atom_id res chain seq x y z
N MET A 1 -29.91 15.25 22.17
CA MET A 1 -29.37 14.29 21.18
C MET A 1 -27.94 14.76 20.89
N ILE A 2 -26.94 14.18 21.55
CA ILE A 2 -25.54 14.56 21.33
C ILE A 2 -25.14 13.91 20.01
N SER A 3 -25.05 14.72 18.94
CA SER A 3 -24.41 14.30 17.70
C SER A 3 -22.93 14.12 18.03
N ILE A 4 -22.50 12.88 18.29
CA ILE A 4 -21.09 12.54 18.27
C ILE A 4 -20.68 12.70 16.80
N ASN A 5 -19.94 13.77 16.52
CA ASN A 5 -19.39 14.02 15.20
C ASN A 5 -18.28 12.98 14.98
N LYS A 6 -18.66 11.77 14.58
CA LYS A 6 -17.74 10.67 14.32
C LYS A 6 -16.82 11.10 13.18
N LYS A 7 -15.52 11.20 13.45
CA LYS A 7 -14.48 11.56 12.49
C LYS A 7 -13.33 10.58 12.63
N THR A 8 -12.71 10.23 11.51
CA THR A 8 -11.43 9.54 11.46
C THR A 8 -10.30 10.55 11.18
N PRO A 9 -9.02 10.18 11.34
CA PRO A 9 -7.91 11.04 10.94
C PRO A 9 -7.98 11.47 9.47
N PHE A 10 -8.58 10.65 8.61
CA PHE A 10 -8.72 10.91 7.18
C PHE A 10 -9.77 11.96 6.85
N ASP A 11 -10.67 12.30 7.79
CA ASP A 11 -11.60 13.42 7.64
C ASP A 11 -10.94 14.78 7.91
N ARG A 12 -9.68 14.79 8.39
CA ARG A 12 -8.90 16.01 8.56
C ARG A 12 -8.51 16.60 7.21
N THR A 13 -8.44 17.91 7.21
CA THR A 13 -8.03 18.77 6.09
C THR A 13 -6.60 19.25 6.30
N ARG A 14 -6.00 19.81 5.26
CA ARG A 14 -4.63 20.30 5.30
C ARG A 14 -4.36 21.37 6.37
N SER A 15 -5.40 22.09 6.80
CA SER A 15 -5.32 23.14 7.81
C SER A 15 -5.45 22.63 9.25
N ASP A 16 -5.78 21.35 9.45
CA ASP A 16 -5.88 20.77 10.78
C ASP A 16 -4.46 20.46 11.31
N GLU A 17 -4.12 20.95 12.50
CA GLU A 17 -2.85 20.68 13.16
C GLU A 17 -3.09 20.15 14.59
N PRO A 18 -2.54 18.97 14.95
CA PRO A 18 -1.79 18.05 14.07
C PRO A 18 -2.71 17.27 13.13
N LEU A 19 -2.16 16.83 12.00
CA LEU A 19 -2.85 15.93 11.05
C LEU A 19 -2.96 14.51 11.57
N LEU A 20 -2.00 14.07 12.37
CA LEU A 20 -2.01 12.75 12.98
C LEU A 20 -1.26 12.76 14.31
N LYS A 21 -1.82 12.05 15.29
CA LYS A 21 -1.25 11.83 16.62
C LYS A 21 -1.00 10.33 16.77
N ILE A 22 0.25 9.97 16.98
CA ILE A 22 0.69 8.57 17.04
C ILE A 22 1.41 8.34 18.36
N LEU A 23 1.06 7.26 19.05
CA LEU A 23 1.84 6.73 20.15
C LEU A 23 2.52 5.42 19.71
N ILE A 24 3.84 5.35 19.82
CA ILE A 24 4.64 4.19 19.45
C ILE A 24 5.10 3.48 20.72
N HIS A 25 4.78 2.20 20.84
CA HIS A 25 5.21 1.42 21.98
C HIS A 25 6.68 0.98 21.83
N THR A 26 7.57 1.79 22.40
CA THR A 26 9.02 1.71 22.24
C THR A 26 9.60 0.33 22.52
N ASP A 27 9.17 -0.31 23.62
CA ASP A 27 9.73 -1.61 24.02
C ASP A 27 9.25 -2.76 23.10
N SER A 28 8.09 -2.65 22.45
CA SER A 28 7.63 -3.68 21.49
C SER A 28 8.45 -3.70 20.21
N ILE A 29 8.86 -2.53 19.72
CA ILE A 29 9.68 -2.37 18.50
C ILE A 29 11.18 -2.30 18.81
N ALA A 30 11.59 -2.66 20.02
CA ALA A 30 12.96 -2.48 20.52
C ALA A 30 14.03 -3.10 19.60
N LYS A 31 13.76 -4.31 19.11
CA LYS A 31 14.67 -5.05 18.22
C LYS A 31 14.92 -4.28 16.92
N ASP A 32 13.84 -3.82 16.30
CA ASP A 32 13.90 -3.12 15.02
C ASP A 32 14.52 -1.73 15.17
N LEU A 33 14.27 -1.06 16.31
CA LEU A 33 14.90 0.21 16.63
C LEU A 33 16.41 0.08 16.85
N ILE A 34 16.87 -0.94 17.60
CA ILE A 34 18.31 -1.22 17.80
C ILE A 34 18.99 -1.56 16.48
N ASN A 35 18.33 -2.34 15.62
CA ASN A 35 18.85 -2.74 14.32
C ASN A 35 18.77 -1.64 13.25
N LYS A 36 18.19 -0.47 13.59
CA LYS A 36 17.92 0.63 12.66
C LYS A 36 17.16 0.13 11.42
N ASP A 37 16.13 -0.69 11.65
CA ASP A 37 15.23 -1.12 10.59
C ASP A 37 14.69 0.10 9.84
N ARG A 38 14.58 -0.01 8.51
CA ARG A 38 14.24 1.11 7.62
C ARG A 38 12.89 1.74 7.99
N ILE A 39 11.90 0.94 8.38
CA ILE A 39 10.55 1.42 8.72
C ILE A 39 10.60 2.22 10.01
N ILE A 40 11.30 1.70 11.03
CA ILE A 40 11.45 2.41 12.30
C ILE A 40 12.26 3.70 12.14
N VAL A 41 13.33 3.68 11.34
CA VAL A 41 14.10 4.89 11.00
C VAL A 41 13.20 5.93 10.31
N SER A 42 12.32 5.48 9.42
CA SER A 42 11.37 6.37 8.73
C SER A 42 10.40 7.01 9.72
N LEU A 43 9.85 6.26 10.69
CA LEU A 43 8.98 6.79 11.76
C LEU A 43 9.72 7.80 12.65
N LEU A 44 10.98 7.54 13.00
CA LEU A 44 11.81 8.51 13.73
C LEU A 44 12.02 9.79 12.91
N GLN A 45 12.31 9.68 11.61
CA GLN A 45 12.48 10.84 10.74
C GLN A 45 11.16 11.60 10.50
N MET A 46 10.01 10.93 10.53
CA MET A 46 8.70 11.57 10.43
C MET A 46 8.37 12.45 11.63
N SER A 47 8.98 12.21 12.81
CA SER A 47 8.77 13.06 14.00
C SER A 47 9.22 14.52 13.80
N TYR A 48 10.03 14.79 12.76
CA TYR A 48 10.42 16.14 12.36
C TYR A 48 9.34 16.90 11.59
N PHE A 49 8.27 16.24 11.15
CA PHE A 49 7.17 16.91 10.47
C PHE A 49 6.28 17.65 11.48
N PRO A 50 6.09 18.97 11.35
CA PRO A 50 5.35 19.75 12.35
C PRO A 50 3.85 19.40 12.42
N PHE A 51 3.33 18.76 11.38
CA PHE A 51 1.94 18.32 11.28
C PHE A 51 1.73 16.87 11.76
N LEU A 52 2.77 16.16 12.18
CA LEU A 52 2.68 14.83 12.80
C LEU A 52 3.14 14.93 14.25
N GLU A 53 2.30 14.48 15.18
CA GLU A 53 2.64 14.38 16.60
C GLU A 53 2.97 12.92 16.91
N ILE A 54 4.25 12.56 16.87
CA ILE A 54 4.72 11.19 17.09
C ILE A 54 5.40 11.11 18.45
N HIS A 55 4.82 10.32 19.35
CA HIS A 55 5.31 10.10 20.69
C HIS A 55 5.75 8.65 20.88
N PHE A 56 6.76 8.45 21.71
CA PHE A 56 7.32 7.13 22.03
C PHE A 56 7.09 6.84 23.51
N THR A 57 6.58 5.67 23.84
CA THR A 57 6.36 5.30 25.25
C THR A 57 7.68 5.27 26.03
N PRO A 58 7.65 5.49 27.35
CA PRO A 58 8.87 5.50 28.16
C PRO A 58 9.58 4.14 28.13
N THR A 59 10.90 4.15 27.99
CA THR A 59 11.76 2.95 28.07
C THR A 59 12.94 3.19 29.00
N LEU A 60 13.45 2.11 29.60
CA LEU A 60 14.70 2.11 30.39
C LEU A 60 15.89 1.56 29.59
N ASN A 61 15.68 1.15 28.34
CA ASN A 61 16.73 0.53 27.54
C ASN A 61 17.70 1.60 27.00
N ALA A 62 18.90 1.67 27.59
CA ALA A 62 19.93 2.65 27.22
C ALA A 62 20.33 2.61 25.72
N LYS A 63 20.30 1.43 25.08
CA LYS A 63 20.62 1.32 23.64
C LYS A 63 19.55 1.99 22.78
N ILE A 64 18.28 1.77 23.11
CA ILE A 64 17.14 2.41 22.44
C ILE A 64 17.22 3.92 22.62
N LEU A 65 17.44 4.39 23.86
CA LEU A 65 17.61 5.82 24.15
C LEU A 65 18.74 6.45 23.34
N THR A 66 19.86 5.74 23.18
CA THR A 66 20.99 6.21 22.36
C THR A 66 20.58 6.34 20.90
N VAL A 67 19.94 5.33 20.32
CA VAL A 67 19.46 5.38 18.93
C VAL A 67 18.46 6.52 18.74
N MET A 68 17.46 6.66 19.61
CA MET A 68 16.49 7.76 19.51
C MET A 68 17.16 9.14 19.60
N SER A 69 18.16 9.28 20.48
CA SER A 69 18.94 10.51 20.60
C SER A 69 19.76 10.82 19.34
N ASP A 70 20.27 9.82 18.61
CA ASP A 70 20.93 10.04 17.31
C ASP A 70 19.98 10.72 16.30
N PHE A 71 18.68 10.47 16.44
CA PHE A 71 17.62 11.08 15.64
C PHE A 71 16.95 12.28 16.33
N GLY A 72 17.49 12.80 17.44
CA GLY A 72 16.92 13.96 18.14
C GLY A 72 15.52 13.72 18.73
N VAL A 73 15.14 12.45 18.95
CA VAL A 73 13.85 12.07 19.52
C VAL A 73 14.00 11.72 20.98
N GLU A 74 13.18 12.32 21.83
CA GLU A 74 13.10 11.98 23.26
C GLU A 74 11.81 11.17 23.53
N PRO A 75 11.89 10.03 24.24
CA PRO A 75 10.68 9.32 24.64
C PRO A 75 9.91 10.11 25.70
N CYS A 76 8.62 9.82 25.81
CA CYS A 76 7.82 10.30 26.92
C CYS A 76 8.34 9.75 28.26
N LYS A 77 7.81 10.30 29.35
CA LYS A 77 8.07 9.86 30.74
C LYS A 77 6.76 9.65 31.47
N TYR A 78 6.70 8.61 32.29
CA TYR A 78 5.63 8.44 33.27
C TYR A 78 5.98 9.20 34.56
N CYS A 79 5.17 10.18 34.93
CA CYS A 79 5.30 10.91 36.20
C CYS A 79 4.15 10.52 37.13
N PHE A 80 4.49 9.92 38.28
CA PHE A 80 3.52 9.45 39.27
C PHE A 80 3.31 10.54 40.33
N TYR A 81 2.05 10.87 40.60
CA TYR A 81 1.66 11.86 41.61
C TYR A 81 0.85 11.17 42.71
N GLU A 82 1.34 11.27 43.95
CA GLU A 82 0.72 10.69 45.14
C GLU A 82 0.07 11.80 45.98
N ASP A 83 -0.96 12.46 45.44
CA ASP A 83 -1.77 13.45 46.15
C ASP A 83 -3.18 12.90 46.48
N ALA A 84 -4.15 13.78 46.79
CA ALA A 84 -5.52 13.40 47.12
C ALA A 84 -6.25 12.62 46.01
N ARG A 85 -5.75 12.63 44.77
CA ARG A 85 -6.20 11.82 43.64
C ARG A 85 -4.99 11.27 42.90
N SER A 86 -4.46 10.15 43.37
CA SER A 86 -3.33 9.48 42.73
C SER A 86 -3.56 9.34 41.22
N HIS A 87 -2.64 9.89 40.42
CA HIS A 87 -2.70 9.87 38.97
C HIS A 87 -1.29 9.78 38.37
N VAL A 88 -1.21 9.46 37.08
CA VAL A 88 0.03 9.45 36.32
C VAL A 88 -0.14 10.35 35.15
N THR A 89 0.92 11.05 34.78
CA THR A 89 0.96 11.76 33.51
C THR A 89 1.94 11.08 32.57
N LEU A 90 1.54 10.96 31.30
CA LEU A 90 2.48 10.74 30.20
C LEU A 90 2.97 12.11 29.75
N LYS A 91 4.26 12.40 29.99
CA LYS A 91 4.86 13.70 29.76
C LYS A 91 5.93 13.66 28.68
N HIS A 92 5.88 14.61 27.77
CA HIS A 92 6.90 14.94 26.78
C HIS A 92 7.14 16.47 26.81
N VAL A 93 8.17 16.98 26.14
CA VAL A 93 8.59 18.39 26.26
C VAL A 93 7.44 19.36 25.97
N ASN A 94 6.58 19.03 25.00
CA ASN A 94 5.46 19.87 24.56
C ASN A 94 4.09 19.25 24.83
N TYR A 95 4.01 18.18 25.63
CA TYR A 95 2.78 17.41 25.80
C TYR A 95 2.68 16.81 27.20
N GLU A 96 1.49 16.85 27.78
CA GLU A 96 1.19 16.19 29.05
C GLU A 96 -0.24 15.67 28.99
N SER A 97 -0.41 14.36 29.21
CA SER A 97 -1.73 13.73 29.29
C SER A 97 -1.90 13.02 30.62
N ILE A 98 -3.03 13.30 31.27
CA ILE A 98 -3.37 12.76 32.58
C ILE A 98 -4.02 11.38 32.37
N ILE A 99 -3.36 10.37 32.91
CA ILE A 99 -3.85 9.01 33.05
C ILE A 99 -4.40 8.86 34.47
N SER A 100 -5.73 8.94 34.59
CA SER A 100 -6.41 8.75 35.87
C SER A 100 -6.64 7.26 36.14
N PHE A 101 -6.25 6.77 37.32
CA PHE A 101 -6.48 5.39 37.73
C PHE A 101 -6.52 5.27 39.25
N HIS A 102 -7.15 4.20 39.76
CA HIS A 102 -7.28 3.91 41.19
C HIS A 102 -6.40 2.75 41.67
N ASN A 103 -5.48 2.29 40.83
CA ASN A 103 -4.58 1.16 41.10
C ASN A 103 -3.22 1.59 41.68
N SER A 104 -2.48 0.65 42.28
CA SER A 104 -1.09 0.91 42.70
C SER A 104 -0.13 0.95 41.51
N LYS A 105 0.99 1.66 41.64
CA LYS A 105 2.06 1.74 40.63
C LYS A 105 2.49 0.36 40.11
N ASP A 106 2.67 -0.62 41.00
CA ASP A 106 3.12 -1.95 40.60
C ASP A 106 2.12 -2.68 39.70
N LYS A 107 0.81 -2.47 39.91
CA LYS A 107 -0.23 -3.03 39.04
C LYS A 107 -0.21 -2.41 37.65
N LEU A 108 0.08 -1.13 37.56
CA LEU A 108 0.15 -0.40 36.30
C LEU A 108 1.38 -0.76 35.47
N MET A 109 2.50 -1.00 36.12
CA MET A 109 3.77 -1.31 35.45
C MET A 109 3.88 -2.78 35.03
N ARG A 110 2.87 -3.61 35.34
CA ARG A 110 2.80 -5.01 34.93
C ARG A 110 2.52 -5.11 33.44
N GLU A 111 3.21 -6.03 32.76
CA GLU A 111 2.89 -6.46 31.40
C GLU A 111 1.46 -7.05 31.34
N ILE A 112 0.73 -6.79 30.26
CA ILE A 112 -0.68 -7.22 30.14
C ILE A 112 -0.82 -8.73 29.97
N SER A 113 0.21 -9.40 29.46
CA SER A 113 0.30 -10.84 29.24
C SER A 113 1.76 -11.27 29.17
N ASP A 114 2.03 -12.55 29.38
CA ASP A 114 3.40 -13.10 29.45
C ASP A 114 4.20 -12.95 28.14
N ASN A 115 3.52 -12.69 27.02
CA ASN A 115 4.12 -12.53 25.69
C ASN A 115 4.05 -11.09 25.16
N SER A 116 3.63 -10.12 25.97
CA SER A 116 3.51 -8.71 25.54
C SER A 116 4.47 -7.83 26.33
N LYS A 117 5.12 -6.89 25.64
CA LYS A 117 5.90 -5.83 26.29
C LYS A 117 5.04 -4.65 26.72
N VAL A 118 3.80 -4.60 26.27
CA VAL A 118 2.83 -3.56 26.62
C VAL A 118 2.41 -3.74 28.08
N LYS A 119 2.50 -2.66 28.85
CA LYS A 119 2.07 -2.63 30.25
C LYS A 119 0.65 -2.12 30.37
N VAL A 120 0.01 -2.38 31.50
CA VAL A 120 -1.34 -1.90 31.80
C VAL A 120 -1.41 -0.37 31.68
N ILE A 121 -0.36 0.35 32.09
CA ILE A 121 -0.29 1.81 31.93
C ILE A 121 -0.27 2.28 30.47
N ASP A 122 0.35 1.52 29.56
CA ASP A 122 0.43 1.88 28.14
C ASP A 122 -0.95 1.79 27.47
N LEU A 123 -1.80 0.84 27.90
CA LEU A 123 -3.19 0.75 27.42
C LEU A 123 -4.02 1.99 27.79
N PHE A 124 -3.75 2.59 28.95
CA PHE A 124 -4.39 3.85 29.33
C PHE A 124 -3.77 5.05 28.62
N ALA A 125 -2.45 5.02 28.40
CA ALA A 125 -1.73 6.05 27.65
C ALA A 125 -2.18 6.11 26.18
N ARG A 126 -2.57 4.97 25.60
CA ARG A 126 -3.10 4.86 24.24
C ARG A 126 -4.34 5.71 23.98
N ASN A 127 -5.16 6.00 25.01
CA ASN A 127 -6.47 6.66 24.94
C ASN A 127 -6.87 7.20 23.54
N ASP A 128 -7.84 6.52 22.90
CA ASP A 128 -8.32 6.79 21.54
C ASP A 128 -8.89 8.22 21.35
N GLU A 129 -9.14 8.97 22.43
CA GLU A 129 -9.50 10.39 22.35
C GLU A 129 -8.30 11.30 22.03
N PHE A 130 -7.08 10.84 22.31
CA PHE A 130 -5.84 11.62 22.17
C PHE A 130 -4.94 11.14 21.05
N TYR A 131 -4.83 9.84 20.82
CA TYR A 131 -4.03 9.27 19.75
C TYR A 131 -4.91 8.59 18.71
N ASP A 132 -4.54 8.78 17.46
CA ASP A 132 -5.22 8.16 16.33
C ASP A 132 -4.79 6.70 16.14
N TYR A 133 -3.50 6.44 16.40
CA TYR A 133 -2.90 5.13 16.23
C TYR A 133 -1.94 4.80 17.37
N PHE A 134 -1.95 3.54 17.77
CA PHE A 134 -0.97 2.94 18.67
C PHE A 134 -0.12 1.93 17.91
N ILE A 135 1.15 2.25 17.72
CA ILE A 135 2.06 1.40 16.95
C ILE A 135 2.70 0.36 17.87
N ILE A 136 2.46 -0.91 17.56
CA ILE A 136 3.01 -2.07 18.28
C ILE A 136 3.55 -3.11 17.30
N ALA A 137 4.62 -3.82 17.66
CA ALA A 137 5.19 -4.85 16.79
C ALA A 137 4.18 -6.00 16.53
N LYS A 138 4.21 -6.59 15.34
CA LYS A 138 3.29 -7.68 14.94
C LYS A 138 3.41 -8.90 15.84
N ASP A 139 4.61 -9.19 16.34
CA ASP A 139 4.90 -10.33 17.21
C ASP A 139 4.61 -10.06 18.69
N ASP A 140 4.23 -8.83 19.06
CA ASP A 140 3.84 -8.52 20.44
C ASP A 140 2.52 -9.21 20.82
N GLY A 141 2.48 -9.78 22.03
CA GLY A 141 1.32 -10.50 22.54
C GLY A 141 0.02 -9.69 22.58
N LEU A 142 0.06 -8.34 22.68
CA LEU A 142 -1.14 -7.51 22.56
C LEU A 142 -1.71 -7.60 21.14
N TYR A 143 -0.87 -7.44 20.13
CA TYR A 143 -1.29 -7.41 18.72
C TYR A 143 -1.89 -8.74 18.28
N GLN A 144 -1.34 -9.85 18.79
CA GLN A 144 -1.82 -11.21 18.53
C GLN A 144 -3.06 -11.60 19.35
N SER A 145 -3.50 -10.75 20.29
CA SER A 145 -4.62 -11.05 21.17
C SER A 145 -5.97 -10.59 20.63
N ASN A 146 -7.05 -11.16 21.16
CA ASN A 146 -8.42 -10.67 20.93
C ASN A 146 -8.70 -9.31 21.60
N SER A 147 -7.75 -8.76 22.38
CA SER A 147 -7.87 -7.45 23.01
C SER A 147 -7.29 -6.30 22.17
N LYS A 148 -6.74 -6.62 21.00
CA LYS A 148 -6.29 -5.66 19.99
C LYS A 148 -7.45 -4.75 19.55
N GLN A 149 -7.22 -3.45 19.55
CA GLN A 149 -8.11 -2.45 18.95
C GLN A 149 -7.79 -2.23 17.47
N LEU A 150 -8.73 -1.66 16.72
CA LEU A 150 -8.49 -1.29 15.31
C LEU A 150 -7.42 -0.21 15.14
N THR A 151 -7.23 0.63 16.15
CA THR A 151 -6.20 1.67 16.22
C THR A 151 -4.82 1.12 16.58
N ASP A 152 -4.74 -0.15 17.00
CA ASP A 152 -3.47 -0.84 17.21
C ASP A 152 -2.95 -1.35 15.86
N VAL A 153 -1.89 -0.74 15.35
CA VAL A 153 -1.35 -1.04 14.02
C VAL A 153 0.13 -1.39 14.09
N PRO A 154 0.63 -2.26 13.21
CA PRO A 154 2.05 -2.51 13.11
C PRO A 154 2.79 -1.38 12.38
N PRO A 155 4.13 -1.27 12.53
CA PRO A 155 4.90 -0.21 11.90
C PRO A 155 4.71 -0.09 10.39
N GLU A 156 4.61 -1.22 9.66
CA GLU A 156 4.42 -1.20 8.19
C GLU A 156 3.09 -0.55 7.80
N GLU A 157 2.01 -0.90 8.51
CA GLU A 157 0.66 -0.41 8.25
C GLU A 157 0.56 1.07 8.62
N ALA A 158 1.19 1.48 9.73
CA ALA A 158 1.22 2.87 10.14
C ALA A 158 1.89 3.78 9.09
N ILE A 159 3.03 3.36 8.51
CA ILE A 159 3.68 4.13 7.43
C ILE A 159 2.74 4.25 6.22
N GLU A 160 2.05 3.16 5.86
CA GLU A 160 1.13 3.18 4.72
C GLU A 160 -0.06 4.13 4.97
N LEU A 161 -0.65 4.10 6.17
CA LEU A 161 -1.73 5.01 6.56
C LEU A 161 -1.29 6.48 6.56
N ILE A 162 -0.10 6.77 7.12
CA ILE A 162 0.52 8.10 7.08
C ILE A 162 0.71 8.53 5.62
N ARG A 163 1.30 7.67 4.79
CA ARG A 163 1.52 7.95 3.36
C ARG A 163 0.22 8.32 2.67
N ILE A 164 -0.81 7.47 2.78
CA ILE A 164 -2.11 7.69 2.13
C ILE A 164 -2.69 9.04 2.54
N LEU A 165 -2.66 9.37 3.83
CA LEU A 165 -3.15 10.64 4.34
C LEU A 165 -2.37 11.81 3.75
N LEU A 166 -1.04 11.77 3.86
CA LEU A 166 -0.17 12.88 3.45
C LEU A 166 -0.26 13.16 1.94
N VAL A 167 -0.17 12.15 1.09
CA VAL A 167 -0.17 12.33 -0.37
C VAL A 167 -1.52 12.85 -0.87
N ASN A 168 -2.62 12.43 -0.25
CA ASN A 168 -3.95 12.93 -0.58
C ASN A 168 -4.20 14.36 -0.10
N LEU A 169 -3.45 14.82 0.91
CA LEU A 169 -3.43 16.22 1.35
C LEU A 169 -2.37 17.07 0.64
N GLY A 170 -1.64 16.50 -0.33
CA GLY A 170 -0.64 17.20 -1.14
C GLY A 170 0.71 17.37 -0.47
N TYR A 171 1.03 16.53 0.52
CA TYR A 171 2.34 16.45 1.15
C TYR A 171 3.17 15.36 0.47
N PHE A 172 4.13 15.79 -0.36
CA PHE A 172 5.04 14.91 -1.11
C PHE A 172 6.49 15.14 -0.66
N TYR A 173 6.81 14.73 0.57
CA TYR A 173 8.16 14.87 1.12
C TYR A 173 8.99 13.62 0.87
N VAL A 174 10.17 13.81 0.29
CA VAL A 174 11.20 12.76 0.25
C VAL A 174 11.84 12.65 1.63
N VAL A 175 12.28 13.78 2.18
CA VAL A 175 12.78 13.94 3.57
C VAL A 175 12.23 15.22 4.19
N PRO A 176 12.38 15.50 5.50
CA PRO A 176 11.66 16.61 6.15
C PRO A 176 11.94 17.98 5.53
N ARG A 177 13.09 18.13 4.88
CA ARG A 177 13.55 19.37 4.25
C ARG A 177 13.48 19.37 2.72
N PHE A 178 13.03 18.28 2.10
CA PHE A 178 12.97 18.15 0.64
C PHE A 178 11.61 17.64 0.17
N LYS A 179 10.96 18.47 -0.65
CA LYS A 179 9.66 18.19 -1.27
C LYS A 179 9.82 18.01 -2.77
N ILE A 180 8.95 17.17 -3.32
CA ILE A 180 8.73 17.04 -4.76
C ILE A 180 7.29 17.42 -5.10
N ASN A 181 6.96 17.45 -6.39
CA ASN A 181 5.57 17.62 -6.82
C ASN A 181 4.87 16.25 -6.93
N GLU A 182 3.55 16.29 -7.11
CA GLU A 182 2.71 15.09 -7.28
C GLU A 182 3.17 14.21 -8.44
N GLY A 183 3.60 14.80 -9.56
CA GLY A 183 4.08 14.06 -10.73
C GLY A 183 5.31 13.21 -10.43
N TYR A 184 6.32 13.79 -9.77
CA TYR A 184 7.51 13.05 -9.34
C TYR A 184 7.18 11.98 -8.29
N TYR A 185 6.21 12.24 -7.41
CA TYR A 185 5.75 11.24 -6.44
C TYR A 185 5.19 10.00 -7.15
N TYR A 186 4.22 10.20 -8.05
CA TYR A 186 3.62 9.09 -8.76
C TYR A 186 4.59 8.42 -9.74
N LEU A 187 5.53 9.16 -10.34
CA LEU A 187 6.61 8.60 -11.14
C LEU A 187 7.51 7.67 -10.30
N TYR A 188 7.89 8.08 -9.09
CA TYR A 188 8.68 7.26 -8.18
C TYR A 188 7.91 6.00 -7.76
N ARG A 189 6.65 6.18 -7.31
CA ARG A 189 5.80 5.08 -6.83
C ARG A 189 5.54 4.05 -7.92
N PHE A 190 5.21 4.51 -9.13
CA PHE A 190 5.07 3.70 -10.32
C PHE A 190 6.32 2.86 -10.58
N LYS A 191 7.51 3.47 -10.68
CA LYS A 191 8.76 2.73 -10.94
C LYS A 191 9.09 1.74 -9.82
N LYS A 192 8.80 2.09 -8.57
CA LYS A 192 9.03 1.21 -7.41
C LYS A 192 8.12 -0.01 -7.41
N ILE A 193 6.84 0.15 -7.76
CA ILE A 193 5.86 -0.95 -7.78
C ILE A 193 6.07 -1.83 -9.03
N PHE A 194 6.29 -1.21 -10.18
CA PHE A 194 6.50 -1.88 -11.46
C PHE A 194 7.99 -1.86 -11.84
N SER A 195 8.81 -2.54 -11.03
CA SER A 195 10.28 -2.47 -11.10
C SER A 195 10.84 -2.85 -12.46
N GLU A 196 10.19 -3.79 -13.16
CA GLU A 196 10.62 -4.28 -14.47
C GLU A 196 10.23 -3.36 -15.63
N PHE A 197 9.41 -2.33 -15.35
CA PHE A 197 9.03 -1.37 -16.37
C PHE A 197 10.21 -0.52 -16.83
N GLN A 198 11.02 0.03 -15.92
CA GLN A 198 12.11 0.93 -16.31
C GLN A 198 13.19 0.24 -17.17
N PRO A 199 13.63 -1.00 -16.84
CA PRO A 199 14.51 -1.75 -17.72
C PRO A 199 13.93 -1.97 -19.11
N ALA A 200 12.68 -2.43 -19.21
CA ALA A 200 12.00 -2.64 -20.50
C ALA A 200 11.83 -1.33 -21.30
N TRP A 201 11.40 -0.26 -20.62
CA TRP A 201 11.24 1.07 -21.21
C TRP A 201 12.54 1.62 -21.78
N SER A 202 13.66 1.41 -21.09
CA SER A 202 14.98 1.86 -21.57
C SER A 202 15.34 1.21 -22.91
N ILE A 203 14.99 -0.07 -23.10
CA ILE A 203 15.22 -0.80 -24.36
C ILE A 203 14.32 -0.24 -25.46
N VAL A 204 13.03 -0.08 -25.16
CA VAL A 204 12.02 0.37 -26.13
C VAL A 204 12.32 1.78 -26.64
N VAL A 205 12.63 2.71 -25.73
CA VAL A 205 12.93 4.11 -26.09
C VAL A 205 14.25 4.22 -26.86
N SER A 206 15.30 3.57 -26.38
CA SER A 206 16.63 3.68 -27.02
C SER A 206 16.66 2.95 -28.36
N GLY A 207 15.90 1.86 -28.51
CA GLY A 207 15.79 1.07 -29.74
C GLY A 207 14.76 1.60 -30.76
N GLN A 208 13.99 2.64 -30.43
CA GLN A 208 12.96 3.18 -31.31
C GLN A 208 13.58 3.64 -32.64
N GLY A 209 13.01 3.19 -33.77
CA GLY A 209 13.53 3.48 -35.11
C GLY A 209 14.76 2.67 -35.51
N CYS A 210 15.30 1.86 -34.60
CA CYS A 210 16.50 1.03 -34.77
C CYS A 210 16.23 -0.46 -34.45
N GLY A 211 15.04 -0.96 -34.79
CA GLY A 211 14.61 -2.35 -34.54
C GLY A 211 13.38 -2.48 -33.65
N ILE A 212 12.99 -1.41 -32.95
CA ILE A 212 11.70 -1.30 -32.26
C ILE A 212 10.76 -0.42 -33.07
N SER A 213 9.54 -0.90 -33.32
CA SER A 213 8.53 -0.17 -34.07
C SER A 213 7.81 0.88 -33.21
N ASP A 214 7.22 1.88 -33.86
CA ASP A 214 6.43 2.91 -33.19
C ASP A 214 5.19 2.31 -32.51
N GLU A 215 4.64 1.21 -33.02
CA GLU A 215 3.55 0.51 -32.35
C GLU A 215 3.96 -0.03 -30.99
N ILE A 216 5.15 -0.63 -30.86
CA ILE A 216 5.65 -1.11 -29.56
C ILE A 216 5.83 0.07 -28.60
N MET A 217 6.43 1.17 -29.08
CA MET A 217 6.61 2.38 -28.29
C MET A 217 5.28 2.95 -27.78
N ASN A 218 4.27 3.06 -28.65
CA ASN A 218 2.94 3.55 -28.30
C ASN A 218 2.23 2.65 -27.27
N GLN A 219 2.41 1.32 -27.35
CA GLN A 219 1.84 0.41 -26.35
C GLN A 219 2.53 0.56 -25.00
N PHE A 220 3.85 0.74 -24.97
CA PHE A 220 4.58 0.99 -23.73
C PHE A 220 4.23 2.36 -23.11
N ASP A 221 4.02 3.40 -23.92
CA ASP A 221 3.57 4.72 -23.42
C ASP A 221 2.16 4.63 -22.81
N SER A 222 1.23 3.96 -23.51
CA SER A 222 -0.11 3.66 -22.97
C SER A 222 -0.02 2.89 -21.66
N LEU A 223 0.80 1.84 -21.61
CA LEU A 223 1.02 1.06 -20.40
C LEU A 223 1.58 1.94 -19.28
N SER A 224 2.60 2.75 -19.54
CA SER A 224 3.20 3.66 -18.54
C SER A 224 2.14 4.56 -17.90
N GLN A 225 1.31 5.20 -18.72
CA GLN A 225 0.26 6.11 -18.24
C GLN A 225 -0.78 5.35 -17.39
N ARG A 226 -1.20 4.16 -17.82
CA ARG A 226 -2.14 3.34 -17.04
C ARG A 226 -1.55 2.90 -15.71
N LEU A 227 -0.30 2.43 -15.69
CA LEU A 227 0.37 1.99 -14.47
C LEU A 227 0.52 3.13 -13.45
N GLU A 228 0.85 4.34 -13.91
CA GLU A 228 0.84 5.54 -13.04
C GLU A 228 -0.57 5.84 -12.50
N PHE A 229 -1.59 5.82 -13.37
CA PHE A 229 -2.97 6.07 -12.96
C PHE A 229 -3.54 5.00 -12.03
N ILE A 230 -3.06 3.75 -12.12
CA ILE A 230 -3.38 2.69 -11.17
C ILE A 230 -2.87 3.06 -9.78
N CYS A 231 -1.62 3.53 -9.65
CA CYS A 231 -1.11 4.00 -8.36
C CYS A 231 -1.97 5.14 -7.78
N ARG A 232 -2.38 6.11 -8.62
CA ARG A 232 -3.27 7.21 -8.22
C ARG A 232 -4.64 6.70 -7.76
N ALA A 233 -5.26 5.80 -8.52
CA ALA A 233 -6.58 5.27 -8.23
C ALA A 233 -6.57 4.45 -6.92
N THR A 234 -5.55 3.61 -6.71
CA THR A 234 -5.37 2.83 -5.47
C THR A 234 -5.27 3.73 -4.24
N ASP A 235 -4.51 4.83 -4.32
CA ASP A 235 -4.40 5.80 -3.23
C ASP A 235 -5.72 6.52 -2.95
N LYS A 236 -6.48 6.86 -3.99
CA LYS A 236 -7.78 7.51 -3.85
C LYS A 236 -8.82 6.58 -3.26
N VAL A 237 -8.89 5.33 -3.69
CA VAL A 237 -9.80 4.34 -3.09
C VAL A 237 -9.49 4.19 -1.60
N SER A 238 -8.22 3.96 -1.26
CA SER A 238 -7.78 3.79 0.13
C SER A 238 -8.12 5.02 0.97
N TYR A 239 -7.83 6.23 0.46
CA TYR A 239 -8.11 7.47 1.18
C TYR A 239 -9.61 7.66 1.49
N TYR A 240 -10.49 7.44 0.51
CA TYR A 240 -11.93 7.59 0.74
C TYR A 240 -12.54 6.45 1.56
N SER A 241 -11.97 5.25 1.51
CA SER A 241 -12.44 4.14 2.34
C SER A 241 -12.04 4.26 3.82
N LEU A 242 -10.96 5.00 4.11
CA LEU A 242 -10.47 5.25 5.47
C LEU A 242 -11.13 6.50 6.13
N LYS A 243 -11.90 7.27 5.37
CA LYS A 243 -12.76 8.35 5.90
C LYS A 243 -13.98 7.80 6.64
N TYR A 244 -14.62 8.65 7.42
CA TYR A 244 -15.88 8.28 8.06
C TYR A 244 -16.95 7.91 7.02
N ALA A 245 -17.54 6.72 7.17
CA ALA A 245 -18.50 6.18 6.22
C ALA A 245 -19.80 7.00 6.11
N ASN A 246 -19.95 7.62 4.94
CA ASN A 246 -21.13 8.34 4.47
C ASN A 246 -21.30 8.19 2.95
N ASN A 247 -22.43 8.67 2.40
CA ASN A 247 -22.74 8.52 0.97
C ASN A 247 -21.66 9.12 0.06
N ASP A 248 -21.15 10.31 0.36
CA ASP A 248 -20.13 10.97 -0.47
C ASP A 248 -18.82 10.18 -0.50
N THR A 249 -18.36 9.70 0.66
CA THR A 249 -17.15 8.89 0.76
C THR A 249 -17.31 7.54 0.06
N GLN A 250 -18.50 6.92 0.16
CA GLN A 250 -18.81 5.67 -0.51
C GLN A 250 -18.85 5.83 -2.04
N ASP A 251 -19.48 6.89 -2.55
CA ASP A 251 -19.57 7.17 -3.97
C ASP A 251 -18.18 7.45 -4.58
N ASN A 252 -17.36 8.25 -3.90
CA ASN A 252 -15.98 8.49 -4.32
C ASN A 252 -15.12 7.21 -4.30
N THR A 253 -15.30 6.37 -3.27
CA THR A 253 -14.61 5.06 -3.18
C THR A 253 -14.97 4.19 -4.38
N LEU A 254 -16.26 4.06 -4.71
CA LEU A 254 -16.74 3.24 -5.83
C LEU A 254 -16.34 3.82 -7.20
N TYR A 255 -16.35 5.15 -7.35
CA TYR A 255 -15.90 5.83 -8.57
C TYR A 255 -14.44 5.49 -8.88
N HIS A 256 -13.54 5.68 -7.91
CA HIS A 256 -12.13 5.38 -8.11
C HIS A 256 -11.85 3.88 -8.21
N LEU A 257 -12.61 3.04 -7.52
CA LEU A 257 -12.53 1.59 -7.67
C LEU A 257 -12.91 1.19 -9.10
N GLY A 258 -14.02 1.70 -9.63
CA GLY A 258 -14.41 1.42 -11.01
C GLY A 258 -13.36 1.85 -12.04
N TYR A 259 -12.77 3.03 -11.83
CA TYR A 259 -11.66 3.51 -12.66
C TYR A 259 -10.43 2.61 -12.56
N LEU A 260 -10.05 2.15 -11.36
CA LEU A 260 -8.96 1.20 -11.13
C LEU A 260 -9.16 -0.10 -11.93
N ILE A 261 -10.35 -0.71 -11.86
CA ILE A 261 -10.65 -1.95 -12.61
C ILE A 261 -10.54 -1.72 -14.13
N MET A 262 -11.01 -0.58 -14.63
CA MET A 262 -10.87 -0.23 -16.04
C MET A 262 -9.41 -0.05 -16.47
N LEU A 263 -8.58 0.57 -15.63
CA LEU A 263 -7.15 0.73 -15.92
C LEU A 263 -6.42 -0.61 -15.93
N ILE A 264 -6.68 -1.48 -14.94
CA ILE A 264 -6.05 -2.81 -14.85
C ILE A 264 -6.39 -3.64 -16.09
N THR A 265 -7.67 -3.72 -16.46
CA THR A 265 -8.07 -4.50 -17.65
C THR A 265 -7.49 -3.92 -18.94
N GLY A 266 -7.41 -2.59 -19.08
CA GLY A 266 -6.73 -1.96 -20.20
C GLY A 266 -5.22 -2.19 -20.23
N ALA A 267 -4.57 -2.28 -19.07
CA ALA A 267 -3.14 -2.60 -19.00
C ALA A 267 -2.86 -4.05 -19.41
N PHE A 268 -3.77 -5.00 -19.12
CA PHE A 268 -3.68 -6.35 -19.68
C PHE A 268 -3.83 -6.36 -21.21
N ASP A 269 -4.68 -5.50 -21.77
CA ASP A 269 -4.81 -5.35 -23.23
C ASP A 269 -3.49 -4.80 -23.82
N ASP A 270 -2.89 -3.76 -23.21
CA ASP A 270 -1.60 -3.20 -23.65
C ASP A 270 -0.49 -4.26 -23.59
N LEU A 271 -0.43 -5.07 -22.52
CA LEU A 271 0.52 -6.18 -22.41
C LEU A 271 0.29 -7.25 -23.48
N ALA A 272 -0.96 -7.64 -23.76
CA ALA A 272 -1.26 -8.59 -24.85
C ALA A 272 -0.74 -8.07 -26.21
N TRP A 273 -0.91 -6.78 -26.47
CA TRP A 273 -0.42 -6.14 -27.69
C TRP A 273 1.11 -6.07 -27.72
N ILE A 274 1.76 -5.71 -26.62
CA ILE A 274 3.23 -5.73 -26.51
C ILE A 274 3.78 -7.11 -26.88
N LEU A 275 3.22 -8.18 -26.31
CA LEU A 275 3.66 -9.55 -26.60
C LEU A 275 3.38 -9.93 -28.05
N THR A 276 2.23 -9.54 -28.59
CA THR A 276 1.87 -9.78 -29.99
C THR A 276 2.89 -9.15 -30.94
N GLN A 277 3.32 -7.92 -30.67
CA GLN A 277 4.29 -7.22 -31.52
C GLN A 277 5.71 -7.77 -31.34
N ILE A 278 6.18 -7.94 -30.10
CA ILE A 278 7.54 -8.44 -29.80
C ILE A 278 7.78 -9.84 -30.37
N TYR A 279 6.77 -10.71 -30.34
CA TYR A 279 6.86 -12.08 -30.83
C TYR A 279 6.27 -12.28 -32.23
N GLU A 280 5.83 -11.20 -32.88
CA GLU A 280 5.24 -11.19 -34.23
C GLU A 280 4.08 -12.21 -34.38
N LEU A 281 3.21 -12.27 -33.37
CA LEU A 281 2.09 -13.21 -33.36
C LEU A 281 1.07 -12.80 -34.43
N LYS A 282 0.71 -13.72 -35.31
CA LYS A 282 -0.22 -13.50 -36.42
C LYS A 282 -1.64 -13.69 -35.92
N LEU A 283 -2.19 -12.65 -35.30
CA LEU A 283 -3.49 -12.65 -34.64
C LEU A 283 -4.38 -11.52 -35.16
N SER A 284 -5.68 -11.76 -35.21
CA SER A 284 -6.69 -10.72 -35.37
C SER A 284 -6.90 -9.97 -34.06
N LYS A 285 -7.49 -8.77 -34.12
CA LYS A 285 -7.73 -7.93 -32.92
C LYS A 285 -8.52 -8.64 -31.81
N MET A 286 -9.43 -9.54 -32.17
CA MET A 286 -10.25 -10.29 -31.20
C MET A 286 -9.50 -11.45 -30.53
N GLU A 287 -8.37 -11.85 -31.10
CA GLU A 287 -7.54 -12.94 -30.58
C GLU A 287 -6.45 -12.43 -29.61
N VAL A 288 -6.18 -11.11 -29.58
CA VAL A 288 -5.16 -10.50 -28.72
C VAL A 288 -5.75 -10.23 -27.34
N VAL A 289 -5.68 -11.22 -26.45
CA VAL A 289 -6.18 -11.15 -25.07
C VAL A 289 -5.33 -12.00 -24.12
N LEU A 290 -5.07 -11.50 -22.89
CA LEU A 290 -4.41 -12.29 -21.84
C LEU A 290 -5.39 -13.19 -21.06
N LYS A 291 -6.68 -12.86 -21.04
CA LYS A 291 -7.67 -13.73 -20.41
C LYS A 291 -7.83 -15.00 -21.26
N GLU A 292 -7.43 -16.15 -20.73
CA GLU A 292 -7.66 -17.42 -21.39
C GLU A 292 -9.16 -17.77 -21.41
N PRO A 293 -9.78 -17.93 -22.59
CA PRO A 293 -11.15 -18.41 -22.70
C PRO A 293 -11.19 -19.93 -22.49
N VAL A 294 -12.40 -20.48 -22.37
CA VAL A 294 -12.64 -21.93 -22.13
C VAL A 294 -12.04 -22.82 -23.23
N LYS A 295 -11.70 -22.26 -24.40
CA LYS A 295 -10.96 -22.92 -25.47
C LYS A 295 -9.60 -22.24 -25.61
N LYS A 296 -8.52 -23.02 -25.72
CA LYS A 296 -7.17 -22.51 -25.96
C LYS A 296 -7.19 -21.52 -27.13
N THR A 297 -6.63 -20.34 -26.92
CA THR A 297 -6.54 -19.32 -27.97
C THR A 297 -5.29 -19.54 -28.80
N ARG A 298 -5.43 -19.18 -30.07
CA ARG A 298 -4.32 -19.05 -31.01
C ARG A 298 -3.19 -18.14 -30.48
N PHE A 299 -3.51 -17.20 -29.58
CA PHE A 299 -2.51 -16.38 -28.88
C PHE A 299 -1.54 -17.24 -28.07
N TYR A 300 -2.05 -18.10 -27.19
CA TYR A 300 -1.22 -18.96 -26.34
C TYR A 300 -0.48 -20.04 -27.14
N GLU A 301 -1.13 -20.59 -28.18
CA GLU A 301 -0.49 -21.55 -29.08
C GLU A 301 0.74 -20.94 -29.77
N GLN A 302 0.61 -19.74 -30.35
CA GLN A 302 1.74 -19.07 -30.98
C GLN A 302 2.77 -18.57 -29.96
N LEU A 303 2.35 -18.17 -28.76
CA LEU A 303 3.28 -17.74 -27.71
C LEU A 303 4.13 -18.92 -27.22
N LEU A 304 3.56 -20.11 -27.07
CA LEU A 304 4.29 -21.34 -26.68
C LEU A 304 5.44 -21.64 -27.63
N GLU A 305 5.24 -21.44 -28.94
CA GLU A 305 6.27 -21.63 -29.97
C GLU A 305 7.41 -20.61 -29.87
N LYS A 306 7.15 -19.42 -29.29
CA LYS A 306 8.08 -18.30 -29.25
C LYS A 306 8.78 -18.12 -27.91
N ASN A 307 8.08 -18.35 -26.80
CA ASN A 307 8.59 -18.24 -25.44
C ASN A 307 7.80 -19.12 -24.47
N ILE A 308 8.30 -20.33 -24.23
CA ILE A 308 7.69 -21.31 -23.32
C ILE A 308 7.58 -20.80 -21.88
N LYS A 309 8.59 -20.07 -21.36
CA LYS A 309 8.57 -19.60 -19.97
C LYS A 309 7.46 -18.59 -19.74
N LEU A 310 7.31 -17.64 -20.66
CA LEU A 310 6.24 -16.64 -20.60
C LEU A 310 4.86 -17.27 -20.81
N HIS A 311 4.75 -18.22 -21.74
CA HIS A 311 3.54 -19.02 -21.91
C HIS A 311 3.15 -19.71 -20.60
N ASP A 312 4.06 -20.49 -20.01
CA ASP A 312 3.79 -21.29 -18.82
C ASP A 312 3.38 -20.40 -17.64
N PHE A 313 4.06 -19.25 -17.47
CA PHE A 313 3.68 -18.25 -16.48
C PHE A 313 2.26 -17.72 -16.70
N LEU A 314 1.94 -17.30 -17.92
CA LEU A 314 0.63 -16.72 -18.25
C LEU A 314 -0.49 -17.75 -18.18
N THR A 315 -0.24 -19.01 -18.52
CA THR A 315 -1.25 -20.10 -18.47
C THR A 315 -1.35 -20.78 -17.11
N SER A 316 -0.51 -20.42 -16.14
CA SER A 316 -0.62 -20.96 -14.79
C SER A 316 -1.97 -20.60 -14.15
N ASP A 317 -2.51 -21.53 -13.35
CA ASP A 317 -3.82 -21.36 -12.71
C ASP A 317 -3.89 -20.08 -11.89
N TYR A 318 -2.84 -19.79 -11.11
CA TYR A 318 -2.75 -18.58 -10.30
C TYR A 318 -2.85 -17.31 -11.17
N THR A 319 -1.98 -17.17 -12.18
CA THR A 319 -1.95 -15.97 -13.05
C THR A 319 -3.28 -15.80 -13.79
N GLN A 320 -3.85 -16.87 -14.33
CA GLN A 320 -5.14 -16.81 -15.01
C GLN A 320 -6.29 -16.45 -14.07
N ASN A 321 -6.32 -16.97 -12.85
CA ASN A 321 -7.37 -16.64 -11.89
C ASN A 321 -7.30 -15.16 -11.47
N VAL A 322 -6.11 -14.63 -11.24
CA VAL A 322 -5.91 -13.19 -10.98
C VAL A 322 -6.37 -12.35 -12.18
N ILE A 323 -5.98 -12.67 -13.42
CA ILE A 323 -6.44 -11.93 -14.60
C ILE A 323 -7.97 -12.00 -14.72
N LYS A 324 -8.55 -13.20 -14.56
CA LYS A 324 -9.99 -13.44 -14.71
C LYS A 324 -10.83 -12.70 -13.67
N MET A 325 -10.33 -12.47 -12.45
CA MET A 325 -11.12 -11.86 -11.36
C MET A 325 -11.63 -10.45 -11.69
N PHE A 326 -10.90 -9.71 -12.53
CA PHE A 326 -11.23 -8.32 -12.87
C PHE A 326 -12.39 -8.19 -13.87
N TYR A 327 -12.59 -9.19 -14.74
CA TYR A 327 -13.57 -9.10 -15.83
C TYR A 327 -15.02 -9.11 -15.35
N PRO A 328 -15.45 -10.00 -14.42
CA PRO A 328 -16.80 -9.92 -13.89
C PRO A 328 -17.09 -8.59 -13.19
N ILE A 329 -16.09 -8.01 -12.51
CA ILE A 329 -16.24 -6.70 -11.86
C ILE A 329 -16.41 -5.61 -12.93
N ARG A 330 -15.57 -5.61 -13.97
CA ARG A 330 -15.69 -4.71 -15.12
C ARG A 330 -17.06 -4.83 -15.79
N ASP A 331 -17.53 -6.05 -16.05
CA ASP A 331 -18.81 -6.32 -16.72
C ASP A 331 -19.96 -5.77 -15.86
N THR A 332 -19.93 -5.99 -14.55
CA THR A 332 -20.89 -5.41 -13.59
C THR A 332 -20.92 -3.88 -13.64
N LEU A 333 -19.75 -3.23 -13.67
CA LEU A 333 -19.61 -1.78 -13.80
C LEU A 333 -20.13 -1.25 -15.15
N GLN A 334 -19.91 -1.99 -16.24
CA GLN A 334 -20.31 -1.59 -17.61
C GLN A 334 -21.81 -1.82 -17.88
N HIS A 335 -22.44 -2.81 -17.24
CA HIS A 335 -23.81 -3.25 -17.52
C HIS A 335 -24.88 -2.75 -16.52
N ARG A 336 -24.63 -1.60 -15.87
CA ARG A 336 -25.60 -0.82 -15.04
C ARG A 336 -26.04 -1.44 -13.71
N GLN A 337 -25.38 -2.50 -13.25
CA GLN A 337 -25.46 -2.90 -11.85
C GLN A 337 -24.25 -2.33 -11.14
N PHE A 338 -24.26 -1.02 -10.84
CA PHE A 338 -23.16 -0.45 -10.05
C PHE A 338 -22.98 -1.27 -8.77
N VAL A 339 -21.73 -1.57 -8.46
CA VAL A 339 -21.34 -2.23 -7.22
C VAL A 339 -21.99 -1.47 -6.06
N LYS A 340 -22.78 -2.17 -5.25
CA LYS A 340 -23.46 -1.54 -4.12
C LYS A 340 -22.44 -1.31 -3.00
N GLY A 341 -22.32 -0.04 -2.62
CA GLY A 341 -21.65 0.36 -1.40
C GLY A 341 -22.56 0.13 -0.20
N MET A 342 -21.97 -0.31 0.90
CA MET A 342 -22.67 -0.45 2.16
C MET A 342 -21.83 0.10 3.29
N LYS A 343 -22.52 0.66 4.28
CA LYS A 343 -21.94 1.02 5.56
C LYS A 343 -21.93 -0.21 6.45
N PHE A 344 -20.74 -0.68 6.83
CA PHE A 344 -20.60 -1.82 7.74
C PHE A 344 -20.17 -1.33 9.12
N SER A 345 -21.03 -1.54 10.13
CA SER A 345 -20.69 -1.31 11.53
C SER A 345 -20.17 -2.61 12.11
N SER A 346 -18.91 -2.61 12.53
CA SER A 346 -18.37 -3.69 13.35
C SER A 346 -18.72 -3.46 14.83
N ASN A 347 -18.55 -4.50 15.67
CA ASN A 347 -18.80 -4.40 17.11
C ASN A 347 -17.90 -3.37 17.82
N SER A 348 -16.86 -2.86 17.16
CA SER A 348 -15.94 -1.83 17.69
C SER A 348 -16.42 -0.39 17.43
N GLY A 349 -17.58 -0.18 16.81
CA GLY A 349 -18.22 1.14 16.67
C GLY A 349 -17.72 2.01 15.51
N TYR A 350 -16.67 1.58 14.80
CA TYR A 350 -16.25 2.17 13.53
C TYR A 350 -17.08 1.64 12.37
N GLU A 351 -17.42 2.56 11.47
CA GLU A 351 -18.22 2.31 10.29
C GLU A 351 -17.34 2.46 9.06
N ASN A 352 -17.14 1.37 8.33
CA ASN A 352 -16.30 1.34 7.14
C ASN A 352 -17.15 1.35 5.86
N ASN A 353 -16.62 1.97 4.82
CA ASN A 353 -17.15 1.86 3.45
C ASN A 353 -16.73 0.50 2.88
N VAL A 354 -17.70 -0.40 2.76
CA VAL A 354 -17.50 -1.71 2.14
C VAL A 354 -18.25 -1.79 0.83
N PHE A 355 -17.85 -2.71 -0.03
CA PHE A 355 -18.49 -2.89 -1.34
C PHE A 355 -18.80 -4.35 -1.61
N ALA A 356 -19.86 -4.59 -2.38
CA ALA A 356 -20.31 -5.93 -2.71
C ALA A 356 -19.62 -6.46 -3.97
N LEU A 357 -18.98 -7.63 -3.90
CA LEU A 357 -18.49 -8.32 -5.09
C LEU A 357 -19.50 -9.35 -5.63
N PRO A 358 -19.59 -9.53 -6.96
CA PRO A 358 -20.37 -10.61 -7.55
C PRO A 358 -19.87 -11.97 -7.06
N LYS A 359 -20.78 -12.90 -6.81
CA LYS A 359 -20.45 -14.29 -6.43
C LYS A 359 -19.41 -14.92 -7.35
N HIS A 360 -19.55 -14.69 -8.67
CA HIS A 360 -18.59 -15.19 -9.66
C HIS A 360 -17.16 -14.68 -9.42
N THR A 361 -16.98 -13.41 -9.04
CA THR A 361 -15.66 -12.88 -8.65
C THR A 361 -15.13 -13.58 -7.41
N VAL A 362 -15.99 -13.81 -6.41
CA VAL A 362 -15.60 -14.49 -5.16
C VAL A 362 -15.24 -15.95 -5.38
N ASP A 363 -15.93 -16.64 -6.29
CA ASP A 363 -15.62 -18.02 -6.64
C ASP A 363 -14.26 -18.12 -7.37
N ILE A 364 -13.91 -17.14 -8.22
CA ILE A 364 -12.56 -17.02 -8.79
C ILE A 364 -11.54 -16.74 -7.68
N LEU A 365 -11.86 -15.85 -6.74
CA LEU A 365 -10.97 -15.46 -5.65
C LEU A 365 -10.55 -16.64 -4.76
N LYS A 366 -11.47 -17.56 -4.50
CA LYS A 366 -11.20 -18.80 -3.74
C LYS A 366 -10.20 -19.73 -4.44
N ASN A 367 -9.97 -19.56 -5.73
CA ASN A 367 -8.92 -20.28 -6.46
C ASN A 367 -7.56 -19.56 -6.42
N ILE A 368 -7.49 -18.36 -5.84
CA ILE A 368 -6.28 -17.56 -5.70
C ILE A 368 -5.71 -17.65 -4.27
N THR A 369 -6.58 -17.64 -3.26
CA THR A 369 -6.20 -17.73 -1.85
C THR A 369 -7.13 -18.65 -1.06
N GLU A 370 -6.58 -19.29 -0.03
CA GLU A 370 -7.35 -20.06 0.95
C GLU A 370 -8.08 -19.14 1.95
N ASP A 371 -7.54 -17.94 2.22
CA ASP A 371 -8.14 -16.96 3.13
C ASP A 371 -8.57 -15.69 2.39
N THR A 372 -9.84 -15.64 1.99
CA THR A 372 -10.46 -14.46 1.37
C THR A 372 -10.39 -13.18 2.21
N LYS A 373 -10.08 -13.25 3.52
CA LYS A 373 -9.83 -12.06 4.34
C LYS A 373 -8.58 -11.31 3.92
N GLU A 374 -7.62 -11.96 3.27
CA GLU A 374 -6.45 -11.30 2.68
C GLU A 374 -6.83 -10.25 1.62
N TYR A 375 -8.01 -10.39 1.01
CA TYR A 375 -8.58 -9.42 0.07
C TYR A 375 -9.61 -8.50 0.73
N GLY A 376 -9.76 -8.57 2.05
CA GLY A 376 -10.67 -7.73 2.81
C GLY A 376 -12.09 -8.27 2.92
N LEU A 377 -12.36 -9.56 2.73
CA LEU A 377 -13.70 -10.10 3.00
C LEU A 377 -14.07 -9.90 4.48
N VAL A 378 -15.04 -9.03 4.75
CA VAL A 378 -15.51 -8.74 6.12
C VAL A 378 -16.85 -9.40 6.44
N PHE A 379 -17.66 -9.71 5.42
CA PHE A 379 -18.96 -10.33 5.60
C PHE A 379 -19.33 -11.21 4.42
N SER A 380 -19.88 -12.40 4.72
CA SER A 380 -20.37 -13.35 3.72
C SER A 380 -21.66 -14.00 4.22
N HIS A 381 -22.76 -13.80 3.50
CA HIS A 381 -24.03 -14.48 3.75
C HIS A 381 -24.81 -14.71 2.45
N GLN A 382 -25.19 -15.97 2.19
CA GLN A 382 -25.86 -16.40 0.96
C GLN A 382 -25.08 -15.97 -0.29
N ASP A 383 -25.61 -15.03 -1.07
CA ASP A 383 -25.00 -14.49 -2.29
C ASP A 383 -24.47 -13.05 -2.10
N THR A 384 -24.36 -12.58 -0.86
CA THR A 384 -23.80 -11.26 -0.51
C THR A 384 -22.42 -11.39 0.11
N PHE A 385 -21.43 -10.77 -0.52
CA PHE A 385 -20.03 -10.76 -0.08
C PHE A 385 -19.53 -9.32 -0.02
N LEU A 386 -19.20 -8.85 1.18
CA LEU A 386 -18.76 -7.47 1.40
C LEU A 386 -17.27 -7.43 1.68
N PHE A 387 -16.59 -6.52 0.99
CA PHE A 387 -15.14 -6.35 1.04
C PHE A 387 -14.77 -4.96 1.54
N ASP A 388 -13.74 -4.90 2.38
CA ASP A 388 -13.05 -3.66 2.74
C ASP A 388 -12.28 -3.14 1.52
N SER A 389 -12.59 -1.91 1.11
CA SER A 389 -12.05 -1.33 -0.12
C SER A 389 -10.54 -1.11 -0.06
N HIS A 390 -10.00 -0.69 1.08
CA HIS A 390 -8.57 -0.43 1.24
C HIS A 390 -7.76 -1.72 1.16
N VAL A 391 -8.19 -2.74 1.91
CA VAL A 391 -7.52 -4.06 1.90
C VAL A 391 -7.61 -4.68 0.50
N PHE A 392 -8.77 -4.61 -0.13
CA PHE A 392 -8.97 -5.14 -1.48
C PHE A 392 -8.04 -4.48 -2.50
N VAL A 393 -8.01 -3.14 -2.59
CA VAL A 393 -7.19 -2.45 -3.60
C VAL A 393 -5.70 -2.66 -3.37
N SER A 394 -5.28 -2.77 -2.10
CA SER A 394 -3.89 -3.07 -1.76
C SER A 394 -3.50 -4.44 -2.30
N LYS A 395 -4.31 -5.47 -2.03
CA LYS A 395 -4.01 -6.85 -2.46
C LYS A 395 -4.08 -7.04 -3.98
N VAL A 396 -5.08 -6.46 -4.64
CA VAL A 396 -5.17 -6.56 -6.11
C VAL A 396 -4.06 -5.79 -6.81
N THR A 397 -3.61 -4.65 -6.26
CA THR A 397 -2.46 -3.91 -6.82
C THR A 397 -1.16 -4.71 -6.69
N GLU A 398 -0.96 -5.39 -5.55
CA GLU A 398 0.19 -6.30 -5.34
C GLU A 398 0.22 -7.41 -6.41
N ASN A 399 -0.89 -8.15 -6.58
CA ASN A 399 -0.95 -9.23 -7.55
C ASN A 399 -0.84 -8.73 -9.00
N PHE A 400 -1.44 -7.58 -9.29
CA PHE A 400 -1.34 -6.96 -10.61
C PHE A 400 0.11 -6.56 -10.92
N ALA A 401 0.81 -5.93 -9.97
CA ALA A 401 2.22 -5.59 -10.10
C ALA A 401 3.09 -6.85 -10.28
N TYR A 402 2.81 -7.92 -9.54
CA TYR A 402 3.46 -9.22 -9.73
C TYR A 402 3.32 -9.71 -11.17
N ILE A 403 2.12 -9.67 -11.76
CA ILE A 403 1.89 -10.10 -13.14
C ILE A 403 2.62 -9.21 -14.14
N VAL A 404 2.48 -7.89 -14.03
CA VAL A 404 3.16 -6.92 -14.93
C VAL A 404 4.68 -7.14 -14.90
N ASN A 405 5.26 -7.21 -13.69
CA ASN A 405 6.70 -7.39 -13.54
C ASN A 405 7.17 -8.72 -14.12
N ASN A 406 6.48 -9.83 -13.85
CA ASN A 406 6.87 -11.13 -14.40
C ASN A 406 6.71 -11.19 -15.93
N ILE A 407 5.66 -10.59 -16.50
CA ILE A 407 5.51 -10.52 -17.96
C ILE A 407 6.70 -9.77 -18.56
N LEU A 408 7.01 -8.59 -18.02
CA LEU A 408 8.10 -7.76 -18.54
C LEU A 408 9.47 -8.44 -18.35
N ALA A 409 9.73 -9.09 -17.21
CA ALA A 409 10.98 -9.81 -16.96
C ALA A 409 11.15 -11.06 -17.85
N LEU A 410 10.06 -11.73 -18.21
CA LEU A 410 10.10 -12.95 -19.02
C LEU A 410 10.15 -12.68 -20.53
N ILE A 411 10.00 -11.44 -20.98
CA ILE A 411 10.25 -11.07 -22.37
C ILE A 411 11.74 -11.31 -22.69
N ASP A 412 12.01 -11.87 -23.87
CA ASP A 412 13.36 -12.12 -24.38
C ASP A 412 14.00 -10.82 -24.89
N TRP A 413 14.37 -9.98 -23.92
CA TRP A 413 15.04 -8.71 -24.17
C TRP A 413 16.43 -8.88 -24.76
N GLU A 414 17.13 -9.96 -24.42
CA GLU A 414 18.47 -10.24 -24.95
C GLU A 414 18.45 -10.38 -26.47
N ARG A 415 17.48 -11.11 -27.03
CA ARG A 415 17.27 -11.22 -28.48
C ARG A 415 17.06 -9.87 -29.15
N ILE A 416 16.29 -8.98 -28.50
CA ILE A 416 16.04 -7.63 -29.02
C ILE A 416 17.32 -6.80 -28.97
N ILE A 417 17.98 -6.74 -27.81
CA ILE A 417 19.22 -5.98 -27.59
C ILE A 417 20.31 -6.43 -28.57
N ALA A 418 20.43 -7.73 -28.85
CA ALA A 418 21.40 -8.28 -29.78
C ALA A 418 21.21 -7.79 -31.24
N SER A 419 20.02 -7.29 -31.58
CA SER A 419 19.72 -6.72 -32.90
C SER A 419 20.00 -5.21 -33.00
N LEU A 420 20.29 -4.55 -31.88
CA LEU A 420 20.50 -3.10 -31.82
C LEU A 420 21.95 -2.70 -32.11
N PRO A 421 22.19 -1.49 -32.65
CA PRO A 421 23.53 -0.91 -32.75
C PRO A 421 24.26 -0.83 -31.39
N LEU A 422 25.58 -1.02 -31.39
CA LEU A 422 26.41 -1.03 -30.17
C LEU A 422 26.25 0.23 -29.31
N GLU A 423 26.13 1.40 -29.94
CA GLU A 423 25.92 2.67 -29.23
C GLU A 423 24.61 2.68 -28.42
N ILE A 424 23.54 2.10 -28.98
CA ILE A 424 22.25 1.98 -28.30
C ILE A 424 22.35 0.97 -27.16
N VAL A 425 23.06 -0.15 -27.37
CA VAL A 425 23.30 -1.16 -26.33
C VAL A 425 24.00 -0.55 -25.11
N GLU A 426 25.01 0.29 -25.31
CA GLU A 426 25.71 0.96 -24.21
C GLU A 426 24.82 2.00 -23.49
N GLN A 427 23.94 2.71 -24.20
CA GLN A 427 22.94 3.58 -23.57
C GLN A 427 21.96 2.81 -22.68
N ILE A 428 21.49 1.65 -23.14
CA ILE A 428 20.60 0.77 -22.37
C ILE A 428 21.30 0.31 -21.09
N LYS A 429 22.56 -0.18 -21.19
CA LYS A 429 23.35 -0.63 -20.03
C LYS A 429 23.56 0.49 -19.01
N ASP A 430 23.90 1.70 -19.45
CA ASP A 430 24.06 2.85 -18.55
C ASP A 430 22.75 3.21 -17.83
N SER A 431 21.63 3.21 -18.56
CA SER A 431 20.30 3.42 -17.97
C SER A 431 19.94 2.35 -16.93
N HIS A 432 20.16 1.07 -17.26
CA HIS A 432 19.91 -0.05 -16.34
C HIS A 432 20.77 0.06 -15.08
N LYS A 433 22.07 0.32 -15.23
CA LYS A 433 22.98 0.51 -14.10
C LYS A 433 22.53 1.64 -13.18
N LYS A 434 22.16 2.80 -13.72
CA LYS A 434 21.63 3.93 -12.93
C LYS A 434 20.35 3.57 -12.19
N TYR A 435 19.51 2.70 -12.77
CA TYR A 435 18.30 2.24 -12.13
C TYR A 435 18.57 1.23 -11.01
N GLU A 436 19.52 0.32 -11.20
CA GLU A 436 19.99 -0.64 -10.19
C GLU A 436 20.62 0.05 -8.96
N GLU A 437 21.24 1.22 -9.15
CA GLU A 437 21.72 2.09 -8.07
C GLU A 437 20.58 2.70 -7.22
N GLY A 438 19.33 2.52 -7.64
CA GLY A 438 18.11 2.84 -6.90
C GLY A 438 17.24 3.89 -7.58
N VAL A 439 15.92 3.72 -7.51
CA VAL A 439 14.92 4.61 -8.14
C VAL A 439 15.12 6.08 -7.75
N SER A 440 15.49 6.36 -6.50
CA SER A 440 15.78 7.71 -6.03
C SER A 440 16.97 8.34 -6.76
N ASN A 441 18.05 7.59 -6.95
CA ASN A 441 19.24 8.07 -7.66
C ASN A 441 18.93 8.26 -9.14
N PHE A 442 18.21 7.30 -9.72
CA PHE A 442 17.74 7.38 -11.11
C PHE A 442 16.88 8.63 -11.38
N LEU A 443 16.02 9.01 -10.43
CA LEU A 443 15.19 10.22 -10.54
C LEU A 443 15.88 11.50 -10.05
N GLY A 444 17.14 11.42 -9.60
CA GLY A 444 17.92 12.56 -9.15
C GLY A 444 17.55 13.10 -7.77
N PHE A 445 16.89 12.31 -6.93
CA PHE A 445 16.53 12.70 -5.56
C PHE A 445 17.70 12.57 -4.59
N GLY A 446 18.63 11.62 -4.83
CA GLY A 446 19.78 11.34 -3.97
C GLY A 446 19.46 10.64 -2.64
N GLU A 447 18.20 10.69 -2.19
CA GLU A 447 17.75 10.07 -0.94
C GLU A 447 16.51 9.20 -1.16
N THR A 448 16.38 8.16 -0.35
CA THR A 448 15.20 7.29 -0.34
C THR A 448 14.06 7.99 0.39
N PRO A 449 12.88 8.16 -0.24
CA PRO A 449 11.74 8.79 0.40
C PRO A 449 11.31 8.07 1.69
N ILE A 450 10.98 8.86 2.70
CA ILE A 450 10.61 8.40 4.05
C ILE A 450 9.34 7.54 4.04
N TYR A 451 8.39 7.83 3.16
CA TYR A 451 7.08 7.17 3.19
C TYR A 451 6.48 6.85 1.83
N PHE A 452 7.27 6.86 0.74
CA PHE A 452 6.72 6.60 -0.60
C PHE A 452 6.58 5.12 -0.95
#